data_AF-A0A497NUS7-F1
#
_entry.id   AF-A0A497NUS7-F1
#
_cell.length_a   1.000
_cell.length_b   1.000
_cell.length_c   1.000
_cell.angle_alpha   90.00
_cell.angle_beta   90.00
_cell.angle_gamma   90.00
#
_symmetry.space_group_name_H-M   'P 1'
#
loop_
_entity.id
_entity.type
_entity.pdbx_description
1 polymer ?
#
loop_
_entity_poly.entity_id
_entity_poly.type
_entity_poly.pdbx_seq_one_letter_code
_entity_poly.pdbx_strand_id
1 'polypeptide(L)'
;MSEENASSAEAKEEMLKWPIPVNIGIGKLDSIVKAFFAAKADVQAVSLTDLESRTGIYPRTLKANIEFLSKLGIIKLEEGKRDSYLLTEKGAEYAKALSAGDVKQTSIILKELFESNFKELVDFVEIRKSSNELAFESLFSHIKTMARLKEYEKYPRGVSPPYRAGIYTLIKLLKRAEIVPLETKREKETPSQVTAPAKKRPQLETAVKKTRTQAVQTQISVQPSGTLPFVINISIEAKDAESIKQLIELIKELRRGQ
;
A
#
# COMPACT_ATOMS: atom_id res chain seq x y z
N MET A 1 29.20 -51.88 19.07
CA MET A 1 29.37 -50.85 20.12
C MET A 1 29.70 -49.55 19.43
N SER A 2 28.81 -48.56 19.57
CA SER A 2 29.00 -47.10 19.44
C SER A 2 29.60 -46.60 18.12
N GLU A 3 28.85 -46.13 17.13
CA GLU A 3 27.97 -44.93 17.13
C GLU A 3 28.57 -43.75 17.88
N GLU A 4 29.22 -42.86 17.13
CA GLU A 4 29.30 -41.42 17.44
C GLU A 4 29.26 -40.66 16.12
N ASN A 5 28.06 -40.59 15.54
CA ASN A 5 27.74 -39.56 14.56
C ASN A 5 27.74 -38.23 15.31
N ALA A 6 28.81 -37.45 15.13
CA ALA A 6 28.86 -36.05 15.50
C ALA A 6 27.88 -35.25 14.62
N SER A 7 26.58 -35.44 14.87
CA SER A 7 25.49 -34.55 14.52
C SER A 7 25.59 -33.33 15.44
N SER A 8 26.58 -32.47 15.19
CA SER A 8 26.75 -31.22 15.89
C SER A 8 26.91 -30.09 14.88
N ALA A 9 26.03 -29.10 14.98
CA ALA A 9 26.06 -27.80 14.31
C ALA A 9 25.36 -27.62 12.95
N GLU A 10 24.46 -28.51 12.53
CA GLU A 10 23.33 -28.12 11.64
C GLU A 10 22.12 -27.60 12.44
N ALA A 11 22.40 -26.90 13.55
CA ALA A 11 21.52 -25.85 14.01
C ALA A 11 21.57 -24.72 12.98
N LYS A 12 20.91 -24.94 11.84
CA LYS A 12 20.31 -23.86 11.07
C LYS A 12 19.34 -23.20 12.03
N GLU A 13 19.82 -22.25 12.83
CA GLU A 13 19.05 -21.06 13.09
C GLU A 13 18.61 -20.60 11.71
N GLU A 14 17.39 -21.01 11.31
CA GLU A 14 16.60 -20.26 10.34
C GLU A 14 16.38 -18.91 10.98
N MET A 15 17.42 -18.12 10.86
CA MET A 15 17.62 -16.85 11.48
C MET A 15 16.51 -16.00 10.84
N LEU A 16 15.40 -15.87 11.57
CA LEU A 16 14.07 -15.62 11.03
C LEU A 16 14.13 -14.47 10.04
N LYS A 17 13.81 -14.75 8.78
CA LYS A 17 13.66 -13.72 7.76
C LYS A 17 12.52 -12.82 8.21
N TRP A 18 12.82 -11.56 8.52
CA TRP A 18 11.81 -10.65 9.01
C TRP A 18 10.69 -10.49 7.96
N PRO A 19 9.42 -10.66 8.36
CA PRO A 19 8.31 -10.66 7.43
C PRO A 19 8.09 -9.24 6.93
N ILE A 20 8.04 -9.07 5.61
CA ILE A 20 7.67 -7.81 4.98
C ILE A 20 6.52 -8.06 4.01
N PRO A 21 5.64 -7.07 3.79
CA PRO A 21 4.68 -7.14 2.70
C PRO A 21 5.41 -7.40 1.38
N VAL A 22 4.78 -8.09 0.43
CA VAL A 22 5.41 -8.42 -0.85
C VAL A 22 4.54 -7.92 -1.98
N ASN A 23 5.11 -7.09 -2.85
CA ASN A 23 4.50 -6.60 -4.08
C ASN A 23 3.11 -5.98 -3.88
N ILE A 24 2.90 -5.30 -2.75
CA ILE A 24 1.60 -4.72 -2.40
C ILE A 24 1.79 -3.30 -1.88
N GLY A 25 0.84 -2.43 -2.22
CA GLY A 25 0.71 -1.10 -1.61
C GLY A 25 -0.24 -1.13 -0.41
N ILE A 26 -0.15 -0.12 0.46
CA ILE A 26 -0.96 -0.04 1.69
C ILE A 26 -2.47 -0.19 1.42
N GLY A 27 -3.01 0.46 0.38
CA GLY A 27 -4.44 0.36 0.06
C GLY A 27 -4.89 -1.05 -0.33
N LYS A 28 -4.04 -1.83 -1.02
CA LYS A 28 -4.37 -3.23 -1.33
C LYS A 28 -4.21 -4.14 -0.11
N LEU A 29 -3.24 -3.86 0.77
CA LEU A 29 -3.09 -4.58 2.03
C LEU A 29 -4.31 -4.33 2.94
N ASP A 30 -4.80 -3.09 2.99
CA ASP A 30 -6.04 -2.72 3.67
C ASP A 30 -7.24 -3.49 3.09
N SER A 31 -7.34 -3.60 1.76
CA SER A 31 -8.38 -4.40 1.11
C SER A 31 -8.35 -5.88 1.49
N ILE A 32 -7.17 -6.47 1.73
CA ILE A 32 -7.06 -7.85 2.23
C ILE A 32 -7.72 -7.94 3.61
N VAL A 33 -7.32 -7.06 4.54
CA VAL A 33 -7.87 -7.05 5.91
C VAL A 33 -9.38 -6.80 5.91
N LYS A 34 -9.87 -5.87 5.09
CA LYS A 34 -11.31 -5.62 4.91
C LYS A 34 -12.04 -6.84 4.34
N ALA A 35 -11.41 -7.59 3.43
CA ALA A 35 -12.01 -8.80 2.85
C ALA A 35 -12.18 -9.89 3.89
N PHE A 36 -11.22 -10.06 4.82
CA PHE A 36 -11.37 -10.94 5.98
C PHE A 36 -12.58 -10.54 6.84
N PHE A 37 -12.71 -9.26 7.17
CA PHE A 37 -13.82 -8.77 7.98
C PHE A 37 -15.18 -8.92 7.27
N ALA A 38 -15.25 -8.60 5.97
CA ALA A 38 -16.45 -8.81 5.16
C ALA A 38 -16.84 -10.29 5.02
N ALA A 39 -15.88 -11.21 5.18
CA ALA A 39 -16.10 -12.64 5.22
C ALA A 39 -16.38 -13.17 6.64
N LYS A 40 -16.52 -12.30 7.65
CA LYS A 40 -16.75 -12.67 9.07
C LYS A 40 -15.66 -13.58 9.63
N ALA A 41 -14.41 -13.26 9.30
CA ALA A 41 -13.24 -14.05 9.70
C ALA A 41 -12.92 -14.04 11.20
N ASP A 42 -13.67 -13.27 11.99
CA ASP A 42 -13.70 -13.30 13.44
C ASP A 42 -14.43 -14.53 13.98
N VAL A 43 -15.34 -15.12 13.21
CA VAL A 43 -16.16 -16.28 13.61
C VAL A 43 -15.86 -17.53 12.78
N GLN A 44 -15.58 -17.37 11.48
CA GLN A 44 -15.37 -18.49 10.55
C GLN A 44 -14.07 -18.35 9.78
N ALA A 45 -13.36 -19.45 9.55
CA ALA A 45 -12.12 -19.38 8.79
C ALA A 45 -12.39 -19.09 7.31
N VAL A 46 -11.47 -18.35 6.69
CA VAL A 46 -11.56 -17.92 5.29
C VAL A 46 -10.41 -18.53 4.49
N SER A 47 -10.73 -19.04 3.31
CA SER A 47 -9.75 -19.65 2.41
C SER A 47 -9.06 -18.61 1.51
N LEU A 48 -7.91 -18.98 0.93
CA LEU A 48 -7.25 -18.13 -0.09
C LEU A 48 -8.15 -17.88 -1.31
N THR A 49 -8.92 -18.88 -1.73
CA THR A 49 -9.82 -18.79 -2.88
C THR A 49 -10.93 -17.75 -2.64
N ASP A 50 -11.50 -17.74 -1.43
CA ASP A 50 -12.51 -16.74 -1.05
C ASP A 50 -11.91 -15.33 -1.06
N LEU A 51 -10.70 -15.17 -0.52
CA LEU A 51 -10.00 -13.88 -0.52
C LEU A 51 -9.64 -13.41 -1.92
N GLU A 52 -9.21 -14.31 -2.81
CA GLU A 52 -8.93 -13.99 -4.21
C GLU A 52 -10.20 -13.46 -4.89
N SER A 53 -11.33 -14.15 -4.73
CA SER A 53 -12.60 -13.75 -5.34
C SER A 53 -13.07 -12.35 -4.89
N ARG A 54 -12.76 -11.97 -3.65
CA ARG A 54 -13.17 -10.69 -3.05
C ARG A 54 -12.22 -9.54 -3.35
N THR A 55 -10.93 -9.83 -3.47
CA THR A 55 -9.88 -8.79 -3.60
C THR A 55 -9.34 -8.66 -5.01
N GLY A 56 -9.53 -9.68 -5.86
CA GLY A 56 -8.87 -9.79 -7.17
C GLY A 56 -7.34 -9.93 -7.07
N ILE A 57 -6.81 -10.31 -5.90
CA ILE A 57 -5.37 -10.49 -5.68
C ILE A 57 -5.02 -11.97 -5.82
N TYR A 58 -4.01 -12.25 -6.64
CA TYR A 58 -3.57 -13.62 -6.92
C TYR A 58 -3.12 -14.38 -5.65
N PRO A 59 -3.39 -15.70 -5.51
CA PRO A 59 -3.19 -16.45 -4.27
C PRO A 59 -1.76 -16.42 -3.75
N ARG A 60 -0.76 -16.42 -4.64
CA ARG A 60 0.65 -16.32 -4.23
C ARG A 60 0.96 -14.99 -3.54
N THR A 61 0.35 -13.89 -4.01
CA THR A 61 0.51 -12.57 -3.40
C THR A 61 -0.27 -12.49 -2.09
N LEU A 62 -1.49 -13.05 -2.05
CA LEU A 62 -2.26 -13.16 -0.81
C LEU A 62 -1.49 -13.92 0.26
N LYS A 63 -0.99 -15.12 -0.05
CA LYS A 63 -0.26 -15.97 0.90
C LYS A 63 0.93 -15.26 1.53
N ALA A 64 1.77 -14.60 0.73
CA ALA A 64 2.92 -13.85 1.25
C ALA A 64 2.52 -12.68 2.16
N ASN A 65 1.44 -11.97 1.82
CA ASN A 65 0.97 -10.85 2.64
C ASN A 65 0.15 -11.30 3.86
N ILE A 66 -0.51 -12.44 3.81
CA ILE A 66 -1.16 -13.08 4.97
C ILE A 66 -0.12 -13.55 5.97
N GLU A 67 1.01 -14.09 5.51
CA GLU A 67 2.14 -14.42 6.39
C GLU A 67 2.65 -13.18 7.13
N PHE A 68 2.82 -12.05 6.43
CA PHE A 68 3.15 -10.78 7.06
C PHE A 68 2.09 -10.32 8.07
N LEU A 69 0.81 -10.33 7.70
CA LEU A 69 -0.30 -9.93 8.59
C LEU A 69 -0.43 -10.86 9.80
N SER A 70 -0.09 -12.14 9.64
CA SER A 70 -0.05 -13.12 10.71
C SER A 70 1.06 -12.81 11.71
N LYS A 71 2.25 -12.49 11.20
CA LYS A 71 3.37 -12.04 12.04
C LYS A 71 3.13 -10.69 12.71
N LEU A 72 2.35 -9.80 12.10
CA LEU A 72 1.88 -8.57 12.74
C LEU A 72 0.80 -8.82 13.81
N GLY A 73 0.27 -10.04 13.93
CA GLY A 73 -0.74 -10.41 14.91
C GLY A 73 -2.19 -10.07 14.50
N ILE A 74 -2.43 -9.75 13.22
CA ILE A 74 -3.79 -9.45 12.70
C ILE A 74 -4.53 -10.73 12.31
N ILE A 75 -3.80 -11.70 11.76
CA ILE A 75 -4.36 -12.95 11.23
C ILE A 75 -3.75 -14.14 11.97
N LYS A 76 -4.48 -15.23 12.13
CA LYS A 76 -3.94 -16.52 12.57
C LYS A 76 -4.40 -17.63 11.65
N LEU A 77 -3.63 -18.72 11.60
CA LEU A 77 -4.08 -19.95 10.95
C LEU A 77 -5.13 -20.62 11.85
N GLU A 78 -6.16 -21.20 11.25
CA GLU A 78 -7.07 -22.09 11.97
C GLU A 78 -6.33 -23.40 12.32
N GLU A 79 -6.44 -23.83 13.57
CA GLU A 79 -5.79 -25.06 14.03
C GLU A 79 -6.28 -26.27 13.24
N GLY A 80 -5.34 -27.10 12.78
CA GLY A 80 -5.65 -28.34 12.05
C GLY A 80 -6.09 -28.16 10.60
N LYS A 81 -6.22 -26.94 10.07
CA LYS A 81 -6.59 -26.71 8.66
C LYS A 81 -5.54 -25.92 7.90
N ARG A 82 -5.12 -26.45 6.75
CA ARG A 82 -4.22 -25.75 5.82
C ARG A 82 -4.98 -24.65 5.09
N ASP A 83 -4.29 -23.53 4.85
CA ASP A 83 -4.80 -22.39 4.07
C ASP A 83 -6.18 -21.88 4.52
N SER A 84 -6.49 -22.02 5.81
CA SER A 84 -7.69 -21.52 6.48
C SER A 84 -7.28 -20.51 7.54
N TYR A 85 -7.78 -19.28 7.42
CA TYR A 85 -7.26 -18.14 8.16
C TYR A 85 -8.38 -17.42 8.92
N LEU A 86 -8.09 -16.97 10.14
CA LEU A 86 -9.00 -16.24 11.02
C LEU A 86 -8.40 -14.88 11.39
N LEU A 87 -9.25 -13.90 11.69
CA LEU A 87 -8.81 -12.69 12.37
C LEU A 87 -8.51 -13.02 13.84
N THR A 88 -7.46 -12.42 14.38
CA THR A 88 -7.29 -12.35 15.84
C THR A 88 -8.29 -11.34 16.42
N GLU A 89 -8.43 -11.29 17.74
CA GLU A 89 -9.29 -10.29 18.39
C GLU A 89 -8.88 -8.86 18.01
N LYS A 90 -7.58 -8.54 18.18
CA LYS A 90 -7.01 -7.25 17.74
C LYS A 90 -7.10 -7.05 16.22
N GLY A 91 -6.96 -8.12 15.44
CA GLY A 91 -7.14 -8.08 13.99
C GLY A 91 -8.56 -7.71 13.58
N ALA A 92 -9.57 -8.22 14.29
CA ALA A 92 -10.98 -7.90 14.08
C ALA A 92 -11.29 -6.44 14.48
N GLU A 93 -10.75 -5.96 15.61
CA GLU A 93 -10.85 -4.55 16.00
C GLU A 93 -10.22 -3.64 14.94
N TYR A 94 -9.01 -3.98 14.47
CA TYR A 94 -8.31 -3.23 13.43
C TYR A 94 -9.12 -3.21 12.13
N ALA A 95 -9.62 -4.37 11.68
CA ALA A 95 -10.39 -4.47 10.45
C ALA A 95 -11.72 -3.71 10.51
N LYS A 96 -12.38 -3.70 11.68
CA LYS A 96 -13.58 -2.91 11.94
C LYS A 96 -13.30 -1.42 11.88
N ALA A 97 -12.26 -0.93 12.57
CA ALA A 97 -11.84 0.48 12.53
C ALA A 97 -11.50 0.92 11.10
N LEU A 98 -10.75 0.08 10.38
CA LEU A 98 -10.34 0.32 9.00
C LEU A 98 -11.55 0.36 8.04
N SER A 99 -12.59 -0.44 8.29
CA SER A 99 -13.83 -0.47 7.51
C SER A 99 -14.73 0.74 7.80
N ALA A 100 -14.75 1.21 9.06
CA ALA A 100 -15.46 2.41 9.47
C ALA A 100 -14.76 3.71 9.04
N GLY A 101 -13.48 3.64 8.64
CA GLY A 101 -12.68 4.83 8.33
C GLY A 101 -12.21 5.59 9.58
N ASP A 102 -12.20 4.93 10.75
CA ASP A 102 -11.73 5.54 12.00
C ASP A 102 -10.20 5.55 12.04
N VAL A 103 -9.61 6.64 11.57
CA VAL A 103 -8.15 6.79 11.44
C VAL A 103 -7.47 6.71 12.82
N LYS A 104 -8.07 7.30 13.85
CA LYS A 104 -7.48 7.37 15.19
C LYS A 104 -7.42 5.99 15.82
N GLN A 105 -8.55 5.26 15.81
CA GLN A 105 -8.59 3.90 16.34
C GLN A 105 -7.70 2.95 15.55
N THR A 106 -7.66 3.11 14.22
CA THR A 106 -6.74 2.36 13.35
C THR A 106 -5.28 2.56 13.77
N SER A 107 -4.88 3.81 14.03
CA SER A 107 -3.52 4.17 14.47
C SER A 107 -3.16 3.52 15.82
N ILE A 108 -4.05 3.64 16.81
CA ILE A 108 -3.84 3.08 18.16
C ILE A 108 -3.64 1.56 18.10
N ILE A 109 -4.55 0.83 17.45
CA ILE A 109 -4.47 -0.63 17.38
C ILE A 109 -3.22 -1.06 16.61
N LEU A 110 -2.91 -0.37 15.50
CA LEU A 110 -1.74 -0.71 14.70
C LEU A 110 -0.43 -0.48 15.48
N LYS A 111 -0.36 0.58 16.29
CA LYS A 111 0.77 0.85 17.19
C LYS A 111 0.97 -0.28 18.19
N GLU A 112 -0.09 -0.70 18.90
CA GLU A 112 -0.04 -1.83 19.84
C GLU A 112 0.46 -3.12 19.17
N LEU A 113 -0.01 -3.40 17.95
CA LEU A 113 0.41 -4.57 17.16
C LEU A 113 1.90 -4.51 16.79
N PHE A 114 2.42 -3.33 16.43
CA PHE A 114 3.85 -3.15 16.14
C PHE A 114 4.71 -3.28 17.40
N GLU A 115 4.31 -2.67 18.52
CA GLU A 115 5.04 -2.77 19.78
C GLU A 115 5.15 -4.22 20.28
N SER A 116 4.08 -4.99 20.08
CA SER A 116 4.03 -6.40 20.51
C SER A 116 4.80 -7.35 19.60
N ASN A 117 4.73 -7.16 18.28
CA ASN A 117 5.22 -8.15 17.31
C ASN A 117 6.50 -7.73 16.58
N PHE A 118 6.83 -6.44 16.61
CA PHE A 118 7.94 -5.84 15.86
C PHE A 118 8.79 -4.90 16.73
N LYS A 119 8.94 -5.27 18.02
CA LYS A 119 9.63 -4.49 19.04
C LYS A 119 10.99 -3.96 18.59
N GLU A 120 11.82 -4.78 17.94
CA GLU A 120 13.14 -4.36 17.48
C GLU A 120 13.10 -3.18 16.49
N LEU A 121 12.12 -3.16 15.58
CA LEU A 121 11.95 -2.05 14.64
C LEU A 121 11.39 -0.81 15.34
N VAL A 122 10.48 -0.99 16.30
CA VAL A 122 9.96 0.11 17.11
C VAL A 122 11.09 0.73 17.93
N ASP A 123 11.87 -0.07 18.65
CA ASP A 123 13.03 0.35 19.44
C ASP A 123 14.03 1.12 18.55
N PHE A 124 14.34 0.61 17.36
CA PHE A 124 15.21 1.29 16.39
C PHE A 124 14.68 2.69 16.01
N VAL A 125 13.39 2.79 15.71
CA VAL A 125 12.75 4.06 15.34
C VAL A 125 12.75 5.04 16.51
N GLU A 126 12.43 4.59 17.72
CA GLU A 126 12.38 5.43 18.91
C GLU A 126 13.75 5.98 19.30
N ILE A 127 14.80 5.15 19.26
CA ILE A 127 16.18 5.57 19.50
C ILE A 127 16.60 6.66 18.51
N ARG A 128 16.37 6.43 17.21
CA ARG A 128 16.75 7.39 16.15
C ARG A 128 15.92 8.66 16.16
N LYS A 129 14.64 8.57 16.56
CA LYS A 129 13.75 9.72 16.74
C LYS A 129 14.25 10.61 17.87
N SER A 130 14.67 10.02 18.98
CA SER A 130 15.19 10.74 20.14
C SER A 130 16.49 11.51 19.81
N SER A 131 17.31 10.96 18.91
CA SER A 131 18.52 11.63 18.41
C SER A 131 18.27 12.61 17.25
N ASN A 132 17.02 12.78 16.78
CA ASN A 132 16.67 13.56 15.58
C ASN A 132 17.40 13.11 14.29
N GLU A 133 17.76 11.83 14.21
CA GLU A 133 18.51 11.22 13.11
C GLU A 133 17.66 10.28 12.23
N LEU A 134 16.36 10.21 12.50
CA LEU A 134 15.47 9.31 11.77
C LEU A 134 15.27 9.78 10.32
N ALA A 135 16.09 9.25 9.43
CA ALA A 135 16.01 9.45 7.99
C ALA A 135 15.37 8.24 7.29
N PHE A 136 14.64 8.51 6.19
CA PHE A 136 14.00 7.46 5.39
C PHE A 136 15.00 6.39 4.93
N GLU A 137 16.18 6.79 4.46
CA GLU A 137 17.21 5.86 3.97
C GLU A 137 17.78 4.96 5.08
N SER A 138 17.88 5.47 6.30
CA SER A 138 18.33 4.70 7.47
C SER A 138 17.30 3.63 7.83
N LEU A 139 16.02 4.02 7.91
CA LEU A 139 14.92 3.10 8.16
C LEU A 139 14.78 2.05 7.06
N PHE A 140 14.86 2.46 5.78
CA PHE A 140 14.81 1.56 4.65
C PHE A 140 15.94 0.53 4.70
N SER A 141 17.16 0.98 4.98
CA SER A 141 18.34 0.10 5.09
C SER A 141 18.23 -0.86 6.26
N HIS A 142 17.74 -0.38 7.41
CA HIS A 142 17.52 -1.23 8.59
C HIS A 142 16.49 -2.35 8.29
N ILE A 143 15.33 -2.01 7.72
CA ILE A 143 14.32 -3.01 7.32
C ILE A 143 14.90 -3.99 6.28
N LYS A 144 15.66 -3.50 5.30
CA LYS A 144 16.33 -4.35 4.30
C LYS A 144 17.25 -5.39 4.96
N THR A 145 18.06 -4.96 5.92
CA THR A 145 18.98 -5.82 6.68
C THR A 145 18.21 -6.83 7.53
N MET A 146 17.19 -6.39 8.27
CA MET A 146 16.33 -7.25 9.09
C MET A 146 15.66 -8.34 8.24
N ALA A 147 15.11 -7.97 7.09
CA ALA A 147 14.46 -8.89 6.17
C ALA A 147 15.44 -9.74 5.33
N ARG A 148 16.76 -9.60 5.55
CA ARG A 148 17.84 -10.35 4.87
C ARG A 148 17.68 -10.37 3.36
N LEU A 149 17.33 -9.24 2.79
CA LEU A 149 17.08 -9.16 1.36
C LEU A 149 18.42 -9.20 0.62
N LYS A 150 18.46 -9.99 -0.45
CA LYS A 150 19.63 -10.06 -1.32
C LYS A 150 19.88 -8.71 -1.97
N GLU A 151 21.14 -8.28 -1.97
CA GLU A 151 21.58 -7.07 -2.66
C GLU A 151 21.68 -7.34 -4.18
N TYR A 152 21.17 -6.41 -4.97
CA TYR A 152 21.20 -6.45 -6.42
C TYR A 152 21.64 -5.09 -6.96
N GLU A 153 22.86 -5.02 -7.50
CA GLU A 153 23.43 -3.78 -8.04
C GLU A 153 22.56 -3.10 -9.11
N LYS A 154 21.83 -3.91 -9.90
CA LYS A 154 20.94 -3.43 -10.97
C LYS A 154 19.66 -2.74 -10.50
N TYR A 155 19.31 -2.83 -9.22
CA TYR A 155 18.05 -2.27 -8.72
C TYR A 155 18.29 -1.06 -7.80
N PRO A 156 17.42 -0.03 -7.84
CA PRO A 156 17.52 1.10 -6.92
C PRO A 156 17.50 0.64 -5.46
N ARG A 157 18.46 1.14 -4.67
CA ARG A 157 18.70 0.74 -3.27
C ARG A 157 19.04 -0.75 -3.07
N GLY A 158 19.44 -1.45 -4.13
CA GLY A 158 19.88 -2.84 -4.06
C GLY A 158 18.76 -3.87 -3.89
N VAL A 159 17.49 -3.48 -3.97
CA VAL A 159 16.34 -4.35 -3.63
C VAL A 159 15.46 -4.56 -4.85
N SER A 160 15.04 -5.81 -5.09
CA SER A 160 14.13 -6.13 -6.19
C SER A 160 12.76 -5.44 -6.00
N PRO A 161 12.06 -5.10 -7.10
CA PRO A 161 10.83 -4.29 -7.02
C PRO A 161 9.75 -4.80 -6.05
N PRO A 162 9.46 -6.11 -5.94
CA PRO A 162 8.46 -6.64 -5.01
C PRO A 162 8.74 -6.31 -3.54
N TYR A 163 9.99 -6.46 -3.11
CA TYR A 163 10.40 -6.20 -1.73
C TYR A 163 10.59 -4.71 -1.47
N ARG A 164 11.02 -3.95 -2.48
CA ARG A 164 11.06 -2.49 -2.39
C ARG A 164 9.67 -1.95 -2.07
N ALA A 165 8.65 -2.34 -2.84
CA ALA A 165 7.25 -1.98 -2.57
C ALA A 165 6.81 -2.43 -1.16
N GLY A 166 7.24 -3.62 -0.74
CA GLY A 166 7.05 -4.15 0.61
C GLY A 166 7.56 -3.23 1.73
N ILE A 167 8.82 -2.83 1.64
CA ILE A 167 9.46 -1.92 2.61
C ILE A 167 8.73 -0.58 2.65
N TYR A 168 8.37 -0.03 1.48
CA TYR A 168 7.57 1.20 1.42
C TYR A 168 6.22 1.05 2.13
N THR A 169 5.51 -0.05 1.90
CA THR A 169 4.23 -0.32 2.57
C THR A 169 4.40 -0.47 4.08
N LEU A 170 5.45 -1.15 4.53
CA LEU A 170 5.77 -1.27 5.95
C LEU A 170 6.06 0.11 6.58
N ILE A 171 6.86 0.96 5.93
CA ILE A 171 7.12 2.33 6.40
C ILE A 171 5.81 3.14 6.45
N LYS A 172 4.93 3.01 5.44
CA LYS A 172 3.61 3.66 5.44
C LYS A 172 2.72 3.16 6.59
N LEU A 173 2.81 1.88 6.97
CA LEU A 173 2.12 1.35 8.17
C LEU A 173 2.68 1.96 9.46
N LEU A 174 4.01 2.07 9.61
CA LEU A 174 4.62 2.72 10.78
C LEU A 174 4.25 4.20 10.90
N LYS A 175 4.13 4.90 9.76
CA LYS A 175 3.62 6.28 9.73
C LYS A 175 2.16 6.34 10.16
N ARG A 176 1.33 5.40 9.69
CA ARG A 176 -0.09 5.31 10.08
C ARG A 176 -0.26 5.00 11.58
N ALA A 177 0.64 4.21 12.15
CA ALA A 177 0.70 3.93 13.58
C ALA A 177 1.34 5.07 14.41
N GLU A 178 1.69 6.19 13.78
CA GLU A 178 2.35 7.35 14.41
C GLU A 178 3.70 7.03 15.09
N ILE A 179 4.31 5.90 14.75
CA ILE A 179 5.64 5.50 15.23
C ILE A 179 6.70 6.34 14.50
N VAL A 180 6.53 6.50 13.18
CA VAL A 180 7.41 7.32 12.33
C VAL A 180 6.74 8.67 12.03
N PRO A 181 7.45 9.82 12.15
CA PRO A 181 6.91 11.13 11.78
C PRO A 181 6.47 11.18 10.32
N LEU A 182 5.34 11.84 10.05
CA LEU A 182 4.76 12.02 8.71
C LEU A 182 5.78 12.61 7.71
N GLU A 183 6.56 13.60 8.16
CA GLU A 183 7.53 14.34 7.35
C GLU A 183 8.93 13.70 7.26
N THR A 184 9.04 12.36 7.27
CA THR A 184 10.36 11.74 7.10
C THR A 184 11.00 12.25 5.79
N LYS A 185 12.02 13.11 5.94
CA LYS A 185 12.60 13.91 4.86
C LYS A 185 13.04 12.96 3.74
N ARG A 186 12.47 13.13 2.53
CA ARG A 186 12.73 12.40 1.25
C ARG A 186 11.80 11.25 0.85
N GLU A 187 10.50 11.32 1.11
CA GLU A 187 9.55 10.53 0.31
C GLU A 187 9.30 11.24 -1.05
N LYS A 188 10.29 11.23 -1.95
CA LYS A 188 10.00 11.50 -3.37
C LYS A 188 9.33 10.24 -3.91
N GLU A 189 8.00 10.22 -3.86
CA GLU A 189 7.19 9.20 -4.52
C GLU A 189 7.61 9.17 -5.99
N THR A 190 8.24 8.08 -6.42
CA THR A 190 8.47 7.86 -7.84
C THR A 190 7.11 7.45 -8.41
N PRO A 191 6.51 8.20 -9.33
CA PRO A 191 5.23 7.81 -9.90
C PRO A 191 5.38 6.43 -10.52
N SER A 192 4.55 5.49 -10.07
CA SER A 192 4.39 4.20 -10.73
C SER A 192 3.83 4.46 -12.12
N GLN A 193 4.71 4.51 -13.13
CA GLN A 193 4.27 4.43 -14.52
C GLN A 193 3.72 3.03 -14.76
N VAL A 194 2.40 2.92 -14.75
CA VAL A 194 1.67 1.83 -15.40
C VAL A 194 0.78 2.50 -16.43
N THR A 195 1.11 2.35 -17.71
CA THR A 195 0.25 1.66 -18.69
C THR A 195 0.96 1.61 -20.03
N ALA A 196 1.44 0.42 -20.41
CA ALA A 196 1.59 0.07 -21.81
C ALA A 196 0.19 -0.01 -22.44
N PRO A 197 -0.02 0.47 -23.68
CA PRO A 197 -1.34 0.51 -24.30
C PRO A 197 -1.81 -0.90 -24.65
N ALA A 198 -2.97 -1.29 -24.09
CA ALA A 198 -3.69 -2.48 -24.50
C ALA A 198 -4.15 -2.34 -25.96
N LYS A 199 -3.70 -3.28 -26.81
CA LYS A 199 -4.18 -3.45 -28.19
C LYS A 199 -5.71 -3.63 -28.18
N LYS A 200 -6.43 -2.69 -28.78
CA LYS A 200 -7.87 -2.78 -29.05
C LYS A 200 -8.12 -3.93 -30.04
N ARG A 201 -9.00 -4.86 -29.64
CA ARG A 201 -9.65 -5.83 -30.54
C ARG A 201 -11.02 -5.24 -30.94
N PRO A 202 -11.50 -5.36 -32.19
CA PRO A 202 -12.78 -4.81 -32.59
C PRO A 202 -13.92 -5.70 -32.07
N GLN A 203 -14.95 -5.11 -31.46
CA GLN A 203 -16.23 -5.77 -31.20
C GLN A 203 -17.34 -5.05 -31.98
N LEU A 204 -18.15 -5.88 -32.65
CA LEU A 204 -19.34 -5.52 -33.42
C LEU A 204 -20.38 -4.82 -32.53
N GLU A 205 -20.97 -3.76 -33.04
CA GLU A 205 -22.08 -3.03 -32.43
C GLU A 205 -23.39 -3.84 -32.53
N THR A 206 -24.06 -4.04 -31.41
CA THR A 206 -25.51 -4.16 -31.35
C THR A 206 -26.06 -3.14 -30.36
N ALA A 207 -26.96 -2.32 -30.87
CA ALA A 207 -27.55 -1.17 -30.21
C ALA A 207 -28.57 -1.58 -29.14
N VAL A 208 -28.48 -0.98 -27.95
CA VAL A 208 -29.65 -0.74 -27.07
C VAL A 208 -29.50 0.61 -26.38
N LYS A 209 -30.43 1.52 -26.67
CA LYS A 209 -30.64 2.81 -26.00
C LYS A 209 -31.00 2.61 -24.53
N LYS A 210 -30.35 3.33 -23.61
CA LYS A 210 -30.97 3.86 -22.39
C LYS A 210 -30.30 5.16 -21.96
N THR A 211 -31.15 6.16 -21.77
CA THR A 211 -30.90 7.56 -21.43
C THR A 211 -30.18 7.69 -20.08
N ARG A 212 -29.08 8.45 -20.04
CA ARG A 212 -28.38 8.85 -18.80
C ARG A 212 -28.16 10.36 -18.80
N THR A 213 -28.57 10.98 -17.70
CA THR A 213 -28.44 12.39 -17.33
C THR A 213 -26.98 12.86 -17.48
N GLN A 214 -26.77 13.92 -18.27
CA GLN A 214 -25.45 14.48 -18.55
C GLN A 214 -25.05 15.47 -17.44
N ALA A 215 -23.90 15.20 -16.81
CA ALA A 215 -23.13 16.24 -16.15
C ALA A 215 -22.43 17.07 -17.23
N VAL A 216 -22.59 18.39 -17.19
CA VAL A 216 -22.00 19.32 -18.15
C VAL A 216 -20.48 19.40 -17.88
N GLN A 217 -19.69 18.80 -18.76
CA GLN A 217 -18.27 19.12 -18.89
C GLN A 217 -18.11 20.26 -19.89
N THR A 218 -17.83 21.45 -19.39
CA THR A 218 -17.48 22.59 -20.23
C THR A 218 -16.01 22.45 -20.65
N GLN A 219 -15.76 21.92 -21.85
CA GLN A 219 -14.44 22.01 -22.48
C GLN A 219 -14.28 23.40 -23.10
N ILE A 220 -13.47 24.26 -22.48
CA ILE A 220 -13.07 25.54 -23.07
C ILE A 220 -11.82 25.28 -23.91
N SER A 221 -11.98 25.15 -25.22
CA SER A 221 -10.85 25.17 -26.16
C SER A 221 -10.51 26.63 -26.49
N VAL A 222 -9.38 27.11 -26.00
CA VAL A 222 -8.83 28.42 -26.37
C VAL A 222 -7.93 28.21 -27.57
N GLN A 223 -8.35 28.61 -28.76
CA GLN A 223 -7.45 28.72 -29.92
C GLN A 223 -6.63 30.02 -29.78
N PRO A 224 -5.29 29.95 -29.70
CA PRO A 224 -4.46 31.14 -29.81
C PRO A 224 -4.40 31.60 -31.27
N SER A 225 -4.84 32.82 -31.55
CA SER A 225 -4.53 33.54 -32.79
C SER A 225 -3.09 34.06 -32.70
N GLY A 226 -2.12 33.17 -32.86
CA GLY A 226 -0.70 33.51 -32.81
C GLY A 226 0.16 32.26 -32.78
N THR A 227 1.18 32.22 -33.64
CA THR A 227 2.13 31.12 -33.84
C THR A 227 2.92 30.80 -32.56
N LEU A 228 2.34 30.00 -31.66
CA LEU A 228 3.06 29.32 -30.58
C LEU A 228 2.83 27.81 -30.71
N PRO A 229 3.89 26.98 -30.74
CA PRO A 229 3.83 25.59 -31.17
C PRO A 229 3.42 24.61 -30.06
N PHE A 230 2.65 25.05 -29.07
CA PHE A 230 2.17 24.16 -28.00
C PHE A 230 0.73 24.48 -27.59
N VAL A 231 -0.05 23.42 -27.40
CA VAL A 231 -1.42 23.45 -26.89
C VAL A 231 -1.34 23.27 -25.38
N ILE A 232 -1.76 24.27 -24.61
CA ILE A 232 -1.86 24.16 -23.15
C ILE A 232 -3.20 23.53 -22.80
N ASN A 233 -3.18 22.29 -22.28
CA ASN A 233 -4.36 21.67 -21.68
C ASN A 233 -4.33 21.92 -20.17
N ILE A 234 -5.20 22.81 -19.68
CA ILE A 234 -5.34 23.08 -18.25
C ILE A 234 -6.57 22.31 -17.74
N SER A 235 -6.34 21.26 -16.94
CA SER A 235 -7.40 20.62 -16.15
C SER A 235 -7.43 21.26 -14.77
N ILE A 236 -8.54 21.91 -14.43
CA ILE A 236 -8.71 22.62 -13.15
C ILE A 236 -9.79 21.91 -12.34
N GLU A 237 -9.42 21.39 -11.18
CA GLU A 237 -10.38 20.96 -10.15
C GLU A 237 -10.66 22.14 -9.22
N ALA A 238 -11.75 22.87 -9.49
CA ALA A 238 -12.28 23.85 -8.55
C ALA A 238 -13.27 23.17 -7.59
N LYS A 239 -13.10 23.36 -6.29
CA LYS A 239 -13.97 22.77 -5.25
C LYS A 239 -15.16 23.67 -4.86
N ASP A 240 -15.17 24.92 -5.30
CA ASP A 240 -16.18 25.92 -4.96
C ASP A 240 -16.50 26.84 -6.14
N ALA A 241 -17.70 27.42 -6.14
CA ALA A 241 -18.23 28.22 -7.24
C ALA A 241 -17.58 29.62 -7.35
N GLU A 242 -16.98 30.14 -6.29
CA GLU A 242 -16.29 31.44 -6.30
C GLU A 242 -14.96 31.37 -7.04
N SER A 243 -14.18 30.29 -6.83
CA SER A 243 -12.93 30.03 -7.54
C SER A 243 -13.13 29.94 -9.06
N ILE A 244 -14.27 29.40 -9.50
CA ILE A 244 -14.62 29.33 -10.93
C ILE A 244 -14.89 30.73 -11.50
N LYS A 245 -15.54 31.62 -10.74
CA LYS A 245 -15.83 32.99 -11.21
C LYS A 245 -14.56 33.82 -11.36
N GLN A 246 -13.66 33.77 -10.38
CA GLN A 246 -12.37 34.47 -10.43
C GLN A 246 -11.53 34.02 -11.62
N LEU A 247 -11.53 32.71 -11.91
CA LEU A 247 -10.83 32.16 -13.06
C LEU A 247 -11.42 32.66 -14.39
N ILE A 248 -12.75 32.73 -14.51
CA ILE A 248 -13.41 33.25 -15.71
C ILE A 248 -13.09 34.74 -15.92
N GLU A 249 -12.99 35.53 -14.86
CA GLU A 249 -12.55 36.93 -14.95
C GLU A 249 -11.10 37.04 -15.42
N LEU A 250 -10.19 36.24 -14.86
CA LEU A 250 -8.78 36.22 -15.25
C LEU A 250 -8.60 35.88 -16.74
N ILE A 251 -9.35 34.91 -17.25
CA ILE A 251 -9.34 34.53 -18.69
C ILE A 251 -9.88 35.68 -19.55
N LYS A 252 -10.90 36.41 -19.08
CA LYS A 252 -11.45 37.57 -19.80
C LYS A 252 -10.47 38.74 -19.86
N GLU A 253 -9.73 38.99 -18.78
CA GLU A 253 -8.69 40.04 -18.76
C GLU A 253 -7.53 39.70 -19.70
N LEU A 254 -7.03 38.47 -19.66
CA LEU A 254 -5.97 38.01 -20.56
C LEU A 254 -6.36 38.13 -22.04
N ARG A 255 -7.65 37.99 -22.36
CA ARG A 255 -8.18 38.15 -23.72
C ARG A 255 -8.38 39.60 -24.14
N ARG A 256 -8.50 40.54 -23.20
CA ARG A 256 -8.63 41.98 -23.47
C ARG A 256 -7.27 42.70 -23.55
N GLY A 257 -6.22 42.12 -22.99
CA GLY A 257 -4.85 42.63 -23.06
C GLY A 257 -4.08 42.26 -24.34
N GLN A 258 -4.74 41.67 -25.34
CA GLN A 258 -4.21 41.40 -26.69
C GLN A 258 -4.93 42.24 -27.74
#